data_AF-A0A7W7SW62-F1
#
_entry.id   AF-A0A7W7SW62-F1
#
_cell.length_a   1.000
_cell.length_b   1.000
_cell.length_c   1.000
_cell.angle_alpha   90.00
_cell.angle_beta   90.00
_cell.angle_gamma   90.00
#
_symmetry.space_group_name_H-M   'P 1'
#
loop_
_entity.id
_entity.type
_entity.pdbx_description
1 polymer ?
#
loop_
_entity_poly.entity_id
_entity_poly.type
_entity_poly.pdbx_seq_one_letter_code
_entity_poly.pdbx_strand_id
1 'polypeptide(L)'
;MALDKVIAAIQSARDHFHTSVVARVRNDVTVVTAQLTQATRGSRHAAILGAVAAARSGREHLDNALQHLLAATQHLDSYLAVVVGTAPAPRPPAQEPAAGSAVPVPPPTAGSTVPVPHPAAGSTVPVPPPAAPLGTRWSTTTAVPERVRAAATSFLPRPPGANRPTTGCFQGRVVTSGGRDRSIAADLRYDPLRGPPVTFYQHVESKVAAQMRHDDIATADLVVDNTVCGSNQHDQDHEWSCEKILPAILPAGARLTVWVTRDGGQSWWQATYTGTGERITR
;
A
#
# COMPACT_ATOMS: atom_id res chain seq x y z
N MET A 1 37.55 12.32 -7.97
CA MET A 1 37.09 12.85 -6.66
C MET A 1 37.75 12.00 -5.58
N ALA A 2 38.47 12.62 -4.63
CA ALA A 2 39.20 11.86 -3.61
C ALA A 2 38.23 11.10 -2.69
N LEU A 3 38.57 9.84 -2.36
CA LEU A 3 37.78 8.94 -1.51
C LEU A 3 37.34 9.61 -0.20
N ASP A 4 38.22 10.41 0.40
CA ASP A 4 37.95 11.16 1.62
C ASP A 4 36.77 12.13 1.51
N LYS A 5 36.58 12.74 0.32
CA LYS A 5 35.43 13.64 0.07
C LYS A 5 34.12 12.86 0.02
N VAL A 6 34.15 11.62 -0.48
CA VAL A 6 32.97 10.74 -0.51
C VAL A 6 32.61 10.29 0.90
N ILE A 7 33.60 9.88 1.70
CA ILE A 7 33.42 9.49 3.11
C ILE A 7 32.83 10.66 3.91
N ALA A 8 33.42 11.86 3.79
CA ALA A 8 32.95 13.05 4.51
C ALA A 8 31.52 13.44 4.11
N ALA A 9 31.15 13.32 2.83
CA ALA A 9 29.80 13.61 2.37
C ALA A 9 28.76 12.62 2.95
N ILE A 10 29.10 11.34 3.03
CA ILE A 10 28.23 10.30 3.58
C ILE A 10 28.07 10.46 5.10
N GLN A 11 29.15 10.75 5.81
CA GLN A 11 29.12 11.06 7.25
C GLN A 11 28.26 12.30 7.51
N SER A 12 28.45 13.37 6.74
CA SER A 12 27.63 14.57 6.83
C SER A 12 26.15 14.24 6.60
N ALA A 13 25.81 13.48 5.54
CA ALA A 13 24.44 13.07 5.27
C ALA A 13 23.84 12.26 6.43
N ARG A 14 24.61 11.34 7.03
CA ARG A 14 24.23 10.56 8.21
C ARG A 14 23.88 11.46 9.39
N ASP A 15 24.73 12.45 9.69
CA ASP A 15 24.57 13.34 10.84
C ASP A 15 23.36 14.29 10.71
N HIS A 16 22.91 14.55 9.48
CA HIS A 16 21.70 15.32 9.20
C HIS A 16 20.40 14.53 9.41
N PHE A 17 20.46 13.21 9.60
CA PHE A 17 19.27 12.42 9.96
C PHE A 17 18.90 12.64 11.42
N HIS A 18 18.01 13.59 11.69
CA HIS A 18 17.50 13.90 13.02
C HIS A 18 16.48 12.87 13.55
N THR A 19 16.91 11.61 13.73
CA THR A 19 16.08 10.52 14.29
C THR A 19 15.51 10.89 15.66
N SER A 20 16.26 11.64 16.47
CA SER A 20 15.86 12.10 17.80
C SER A 20 14.67 13.07 17.78
N VAL A 21 14.54 13.91 16.76
CA VAL A 21 13.40 14.84 16.61
C VAL A 21 12.15 14.05 16.28
N VAL A 22 12.22 13.13 15.33
CA VAL A 22 11.07 12.27 14.96
C VAL A 22 10.67 11.38 16.12
N ALA A 23 11.63 10.79 16.84
CA ALA A 23 11.35 9.99 18.04
C ALA A 23 10.67 10.81 19.14
N ARG A 24 11.08 12.08 19.35
CA ARG A 24 10.44 12.98 20.32
C ARG A 24 8.99 13.26 19.94
N VAL A 25 8.75 13.70 18.69
CA VAL A 25 7.39 13.98 18.20
C VAL A 25 6.50 12.73 18.29
N ARG A 26 7.05 11.55 17.96
CA ARG A 26 6.38 10.26 18.08
C ARG A 26 5.96 9.94 19.52
N ASN A 27 6.83 10.22 20.50
CA ASN A 27 6.52 10.05 21.91
C ASN A 27 5.43 11.04 22.37
N ASP A 28 5.53 12.32 21.99
CA ASP A 28 4.54 13.35 22.33
C ASP A 28 3.15 12.98 21.79
N VAL A 29 3.08 12.57 20.51
CA VAL A 29 1.83 12.11 19.87
C VAL A 29 1.29 10.85 20.56
N THR A 30 2.16 9.94 21.02
CA THR A 30 1.73 8.75 21.76
C THR A 30 1.07 9.12 23.09
N VAL A 31 1.66 10.05 23.84
CA VAL A 31 1.10 10.56 25.10
C VAL A 31 -0.25 11.24 24.86
N VAL A 32 -0.33 12.15 23.89
CA VAL A 32 -1.57 12.87 23.55
C VAL A 32 -2.66 11.90 23.09
N THR A 33 -2.32 10.91 22.25
CA THR A 33 -3.28 9.90 21.76
C THR A 33 -3.85 9.06 22.90
N ALA A 34 -3.01 8.70 23.89
CA ALA A 34 -3.43 7.97 25.08
C ALA A 34 -4.36 8.81 25.97
N GLN A 35 -4.00 10.07 26.21
CA GLN A 35 -4.82 11.02 26.98
C GLN A 35 -6.18 11.27 26.32
N LEU A 36 -6.20 11.51 25.01
CA LEU A 36 -7.44 11.65 24.23
C LEU A 36 -8.29 10.38 24.34
N THR A 37 -7.72 9.20 24.08
CA THR A 37 -8.45 7.92 24.18
C THR A 37 -9.07 7.72 25.57
N GLN A 38 -8.36 8.09 26.63
CA GLN A 38 -8.83 7.99 28.00
C GLN A 38 -9.96 8.98 28.29
N ALA A 39 -9.78 10.26 27.94
CA ALA A 39 -10.77 11.33 28.17
C ALA A 39 -12.07 11.10 27.40
N THR A 40 -12.00 10.40 26.27
CA THR A 40 -13.15 10.15 25.39
C THR A 40 -13.77 8.77 25.62
N ARG A 41 -13.36 8.05 26.66
CA ARG A 41 -13.88 6.71 26.96
C ARG A 41 -15.40 6.78 27.20
N GLY A 42 -16.16 6.00 26.44
CA GLY A 42 -17.63 6.00 26.48
C GLY A 42 -18.30 7.10 25.65
N SER A 43 -17.54 8.01 25.05
CA SER A 43 -18.09 9.00 24.13
C SER A 43 -18.62 8.35 22.85
N ARG A 44 -19.80 8.78 22.41
CA ARG A 44 -20.40 8.42 21.12
C ARG A 44 -20.33 9.56 20.10
N HIS A 45 -19.69 10.67 20.46
CA HIS A 45 -19.66 11.86 19.60
C HIS A 45 -18.72 11.64 18.41
N ALA A 46 -19.26 11.65 17.19
CA ALA A 46 -18.52 11.29 15.97
C ALA A 46 -17.23 12.11 15.77
N ALA A 47 -17.27 13.43 15.99
CA ALA A 47 -16.09 14.28 15.85
C ALA A 47 -14.96 13.92 16.83
N ILE A 48 -15.31 13.49 18.04
CA ILE A 48 -14.34 13.09 19.06
C ILE A 48 -13.68 11.78 18.67
N LEU A 49 -14.46 10.81 18.19
CA LEU A 49 -13.94 9.53 17.69
C LEU A 49 -13.06 9.72 16.45
N GLY A 50 -13.44 10.63 15.55
CA GLY A 50 -12.63 11.02 14.38
C GLY A 50 -11.28 11.61 14.78
N ALA A 51 -11.24 12.49 15.79
CA ALA A 51 -9.98 13.06 16.29
C ALA A 51 -9.05 11.99 16.89
N VAL A 52 -9.59 11.03 17.66
CA VAL A 52 -8.81 9.90 18.19
C VAL A 52 -8.26 9.01 17.07
N ALA A 53 -9.05 8.73 16.04
CA ALA A 53 -8.61 7.95 14.88
C ALA A 53 -7.49 8.66 14.11
N ALA A 54 -7.61 9.97 13.88
CA ALA A 54 -6.59 10.77 13.23
C ALA A 54 -5.28 10.80 14.04
N ALA A 55 -5.34 10.94 15.36
CA ALA A 55 -4.16 10.90 16.24
C ALA A 55 -3.44 9.54 16.18
N ARG A 56 -4.18 8.43 16.15
CA ARG A 56 -3.62 7.07 15.97
C ARG A 56 -2.93 6.91 14.61
N SER A 57 -3.59 7.35 13.54
CA SER A 57 -3.00 7.34 12.20
C SER A 57 -1.72 8.19 12.14
N GLY A 58 -1.71 9.35 12.79
CA GLY A 58 -0.52 10.19 12.90
C GLY A 58 0.64 9.49 13.61
N ARG A 59 0.36 8.78 14.71
CA ARG A 59 1.35 7.95 15.41
C ARG A 59 1.91 6.86 14.50
N GLU A 60 1.07 6.14 13.79
CA GLU A 60 1.50 5.10 12.83
C GLU A 60 2.40 5.68 11.72
N HIS A 61 2.09 6.87 11.20
CA HIS A 61 2.96 7.53 10.23
C HIS A 61 4.33 7.92 10.83
N LEU A 62 4.36 8.38 12.08
CA LEU A 62 5.61 8.70 12.78
C LEU A 62 6.44 7.45 13.09
N ASP A 63 5.80 6.34 13.47
CA ASP A 63 6.45 5.04 13.65
C ASP A 63 7.14 4.58 12.37
N ASN A 64 6.41 4.62 11.24
CA ASN A 64 6.96 4.29 9.93
C ASN A 64 8.11 5.23 9.54
N ALA A 65 7.96 6.54 9.75
CA ALA A 65 9.00 7.51 9.45
C ALA A 65 10.28 7.24 10.26
N LEU A 66 10.15 6.96 11.56
CA LEU A 66 11.29 6.62 12.42
C LEU A 66 11.99 5.34 11.95
N GLN A 67 11.23 4.30 11.60
CA GLN A 67 11.79 3.07 11.03
C GLN A 67 12.58 3.35 9.73
N HIS A 68 12.10 4.23 8.86
CA HIS A 68 12.81 4.60 7.64
C HIS A 68 14.11 5.35 7.90
N LEU A 69 14.11 6.29 8.85
CA LEU A 69 15.30 7.03 9.20
C LEU A 69 16.35 6.08 9.80
N LEU A 70 15.94 5.17 10.69
CA LEU A 70 16.83 4.16 11.28
C LEU A 70 17.43 3.23 10.21
N ALA A 71 16.60 2.70 9.31
CA ALA A 71 17.07 1.85 8.21
C ALA A 71 18.03 2.60 7.27
N ALA A 72 17.75 3.87 6.98
CA ALA A 72 18.64 4.71 6.17
C ALA A 72 19.99 4.94 6.87
N THR A 73 19.99 5.27 8.17
CA THR A 73 21.21 5.39 8.96
C THR A 73 22.02 4.09 8.94
N GLN A 74 21.37 2.93 9.13
CA GLN A 74 22.04 1.63 9.10
C GLN A 74 22.64 1.31 7.73
N HIS A 75 21.97 1.67 6.64
CA HIS A 75 22.50 1.52 5.29
C HIS A 75 23.73 2.41 5.06
N LEU A 76 23.71 3.67 5.51
CA LEU A 76 24.86 4.56 5.42
C LEU A 76 26.05 4.03 6.23
N ASP A 77 25.80 3.49 7.42
CA ASP A 77 26.83 2.86 8.27
C ASP A 77 27.46 1.64 7.61
N SER A 78 26.62 0.78 7.04
CA SER A 78 27.08 -0.41 6.31
C SER A 78 27.92 -0.01 5.09
N TYR A 79 27.48 1.00 4.35
CA TYR A 79 28.20 1.51 3.18
C TYR A 79 29.54 2.14 3.57
N LEU A 80 29.57 2.95 4.64
CA LEU A 80 30.82 3.52 5.18
C LEU A 80 31.80 2.42 5.58
N ALA A 81 31.35 1.35 6.23
CA ALA A 81 32.21 0.25 6.63
C ALA A 81 32.86 -0.47 5.43
N VAL A 82 32.12 -0.63 4.33
CA VAL A 82 32.65 -1.19 3.07
C VAL A 82 33.66 -0.25 2.44
N VAL A 83 33.35 1.06 2.38
CA VAL A 83 34.21 2.06 1.74
C VAL A 83 35.52 2.27 2.49
N VAL A 84 35.50 2.23 3.83
CA VAL A 84 36.70 2.38 4.69
C VAL A 84 37.49 1.06 4.78
N GLY A 85 36.97 -0.04 4.22
CA GLY A 85 37.63 -1.35 4.24
C GLY A 85 37.61 -2.03 5.61
N THR A 86 36.72 -1.60 6.51
CA THR A 86 36.54 -2.19 7.85
C THR A 86 35.53 -3.33 7.88
N ALA A 87 34.72 -3.47 6.82
CA ALA A 87 33.84 -4.61 6.62
C ALA A 87 34.27 -5.41 5.38
N PRO A 88 34.19 -6.76 5.42
CA PRO A 88 34.29 -7.56 4.21
C PRO A 88 33.21 -7.12 3.22
N ALA A 89 33.54 -7.12 1.92
CA ALA A 89 32.57 -6.85 0.87
C ALA A 89 31.28 -7.65 1.14
N PRO A 90 30.08 -7.03 1.00
CA PRO A 90 28.84 -7.70 1.33
C PRO A 90 28.77 -9.01 0.57
N ARG A 91 28.71 -10.14 1.29
CA ARG A 91 28.43 -11.42 0.65
C ARG A 91 27.09 -11.26 -0.08
N PRO A 92 26.97 -11.73 -1.34
CA PRO A 92 25.66 -11.87 -1.96
C PRO A 92 24.74 -12.60 -0.97
N PRO A 93 23.45 -12.20 -0.87
CA PRO A 93 22.56 -12.70 0.17
C PRO A 93 22.61 -14.23 0.18
N ALA A 94 23.07 -14.78 1.31
CA ALA A 94 23.02 -16.22 1.53
C ALA A 94 21.56 -16.64 1.55
N GLN A 95 21.22 -17.69 0.79
CA GLN A 95 19.94 -18.39 0.94
C GLN A 95 19.73 -18.71 2.42
N GLU A 96 18.69 -18.13 3.01
CA GLU A 96 18.30 -18.48 4.37
C GLU A 96 17.82 -19.94 4.42
N PRO A 97 18.16 -20.69 5.49
CA PRO A 97 17.73 -22.06 5.65
C PRO A 97 16.22 -22.16 5.85
N ALA A 98 15.67 -23.29 5.40
CA ALA A 98 14.24 -23.61 5.38
C ALA A 98 13.53 -23.36 6.73
N ALA A 99 12.28 -22.88 6.59
CA ALA A 99 11.35 -22.53 7.64
C ALA A 99 11.23 -23.58 8.77
N GLY A 100 11.41 -23.12 10.02
CA GLY A 100 11.07 -23.85 11.23
C GLY A 100 9.88 -23.19 11.94
N SER A 101 8.81 -23.97 12.10
CA SER A 101 7.65 -23.85 13.01
C SER A 101 7.27 -22.47 13.57
N ALA A 102 6.22 -21.88 13.01
CA ALA A 102 5.46 -20.81 13.66
C ALA A 102 4.42 -21.39 14.64
N VAL A 103 4.38 -20.80 15.84
CA VAL A 103 3.41 -21.06 16.92
C VAL A 103 2.01 -20.55 16.52
N PRO A 104 0.90 -21.22 16.90
CA PRO A 104 -0.45 -20.76 16.56
C PRO A 104 -0.83 -19.48 17.33
N VAL A 105 -1.28 -18.45 16.61
CA VAL A 105 -1.94 -17.27 17.19
C VAL A 105 -3.46 -17.53 17.24
N PRO A 106 -4.15 -17.29 18.39
CA PRO A 106 -5.59 -17.51 18.50
C PRO A 106 -6.41 -16.45 17.72
N PRO A 107 -7.63 -16.80 17.29
CA PRO A 107 -8.47 -15.93 16.46
C PRO A 107 -9.06 -14.75 17.25
N PRO A 108 -9.33 -13.59 16.61
CA PRO A 108 -10.02 -12.49 17.26
C PRO A 108 -11.51 -12.76 17.46
N THR A 109 -11.98 -12.44 18.65
CA THR A 109 -13.38 -12.52 19.11
C THR A 109 -14.28 -11.56 18.33
N ALA A 110 -15.44 -12.06 17.88
CA ALA A 110 -16.47 -11.29 17.21
C ALA A 110 -17.11 -10.24 18.14
N GLY A 111 -17.20 -9.00 17.67
CA GLY A 111 -17.82 -7.88 18.41
C GLY A 111 -18.76 -7.06 17.53
N SER A 112 -20.04 -7.09 17.90
CA SER A 112 -21.18 -6.20 17.62
C SER A 112 -21.10 -5.15 16.50
N THR A 113 -21.96 -5.33 15.50
CA THR A 113 -22.42 -4.31 14.56
C THR A 113 -23.42 -3.35 15.24
N VAL A 114 -23.08 -2.07 15.37
CA VAL A 114 -24.02 -1.00 15.76
C VAL A 114 -24.45 -0.23 14.50
N PRO A 115 -25.75 0.03 14.27
CA PRO A 115 -26.22 0.81 13.13
C PRO A 115 -25.80 2.28 13.26
N VAL A 116 -25.25 2.85 12.19
CA VAL A 116 -24.91 4.28 12.10
C VAL A 116 -26.15 5.06 11.63
N PRO A 117 -26.61 6.11 12.35
CA PRO A 117 -27.67 6.98 11.85
C PRO A 117 -27.13 7.93 10.78
N HIS A 118 -27.78 7.95 9.62
CA HIS A 118 -27.54 8.91 8.54
C HIS A 118 -27.92 10.34 8.98
N PRO A 119 -27.10 11.37 8.73
CA PRO A 119 -27.50 12.75 8.90
C PRO A 119 -28.52 13.16 7.82
N ALA A 120 -29.48 14.00 8.23
CA ALA A 120 -30.57 14.49 7.41
C ALA A 120 -30.10 15.32 6.21
N ALA A 121 -30.86 15.19 5.12
CA ALA A 121 -30.63 15.82 3.83
C ALA A 121 -30.64 17.36 3.91
N GLY A 122 -29.54 17.99 3.49
CA GLY A 122 -29.46 19.43 3.29
C GLY A 122 -28.30 19.77 2.35
N SER A 123 -28.63 20.38 1.21
CA SER A 123 -27.74 20.82 0.11
C SER A 123 -27.09 19.73 -0.75
N THR A 124 -27.81 19.30 -1.79
CA THR A 124 -27.26 18.56 -2.93
C THR A 124 -26.55 19.53 -3.89
N VAL A 125 -25.33 19.96 -3.55
CA VAL A 125 -24.42 20.42 -4.60
C VAL A 125 -24.16 19.21 -5.50
N PRO A 126 -24.37 19.29 -6.82
CA PRO A 126 -24.09 18.18 -7.72
C PRO A 126 -22.61 17.81 -7.57
N VAL A 127 -22.35 16.63 -7.01
CA VAL A 127 -20.99 16.10 -6.94
C VAL A 127 -20.59 15.82 -8.38
N PRO A 128 -19.49 16.41 -8.89
CA PRO A 128 -19.04 16.15 -10.25
C PRO A 128 -18.79 14.64 -10.41
N PRO A 129 -19.11 14.07 -11.58
CA PRO A 129 -18.96 12.64 -11.80
C PRO A 129 -17.50 12.22 -11.53
N PRO A 130 -17.29 11.03 -10.94
CA PRO A 130 -15.95 10.53 -10.69
C PRO A 130 -15.12 10.51 -11.98
N ALA A 131 -13.86 10.93 -11.88
CA ALA A 131 -12.96 10.94 -13.03
C ALA A 131 -12.80 9.52 -13.60
N ALA A 132 -13.13 9.37 -14.88
CA ALA A 132 -13.01 8.12 -15.59
C ALA A 132 -11.53 7.79 -15.91
N PRO A 133 -11.17 6.49 -15.99
CA PRO A 133 -9.92 6.07 -16.60
C PRO A 133 -9.86 6.47 -18.09
N LEU A 134 -8.67 6.83 -18.58
CA LEU A 134 -8.41 7.20 -19.97
C LEU A 134 -7.86 6.06 -20.86
N GLY A 135 -7.52 4.91 -20.27
CA GLY A 135 -6.95 3.78 -21.03
C GLY A 135 -7.99 3.07 -21.92
N THR A 136 -7.60 2.70 -23.14
CA THR A 136 -8.47 2.02 -24.14
C THR A 136 -9.01 0.66 -23.69
N ARG A 137 -8.41 0.07 -22.65
CA ARG A 137 -8.79 -1.23 -22.08
C ARG A 137 -9.96 -1.13 -21.11
N TRP A 138 -10.29 0.07 -20.67
CA TRP A 138 -11.33 0.31 -19.69
C TRP A 138 -12.68 0.41 -20.38
N SER A 139 -13.64 -0.37 -19.87
CA SER A 139 -15.03 -0.32 -20.32
C SER A 139 -15.93 0.02 -19.16
N THR A 140 -16.93 0.87 -19.41
CA THR A 140 -18.08 1.01 -18.53
C THR A 140 -18.98 -0.20 -18.71
N THR A 141 -19.56 -0.71 -17.62
CA THR A 141 -20.54 -1.80 -17.71
C THR A 141 -21.69 -1.57 -16.75
N THR A 142 -22.91 -1.83 -17.22
CA THR A 142 -24.11 -1.89 -16.38
C THR A 142 -24.29 -3.27 -15.75
N ALA A 143 -23.66 -4.30 -16.33
CA ALA A 143 -23.71 -5.67 -15.86
C ALA A 143 -22.52 -5.95 -14.92
N VAL A 144 -22.65 -5.52 -13.67
CA VAL A 144 -21.68 -5.78 -12.60
C VAL A 144 -22.13 -7.02 -11.82
N PRO A 145 -21.30 -8.08 -11.71
CA PRO A 145 -21.64 -9.26 -10.92
C PRO A 145 -22.00 -8.93 -9.47
N GLU A 146 -22.95 -9.66 -8.89
CA GLU A 146 -23.44 -9.39 -7.53
C GLU A 146 -22.31 -9.40 -6.49
N ARG A 147 -21.38 -10.36 -6.57
CA ARG A 147 -20.21 -10.43 -5.68
C ARG A 147 -19.32 -9.18 -5.75
N VAL A 148 -19.17 -8.58 -6.94
CA VAL A 148 -18.38 -7.37 -7.15
C VAL A 148 -19.10 -6.17 -6.54
N ARG A 149 -20.42 -6.08 -6.75
CA ARG A 149 -21.25 -5.04 -6.13
C ARG A 149 -21.24 -5.15 -4.60
N ALA A 150 -21.36 -6.36 -4.06
CA ALA A 150 -21.34 -6.62 -2.63
C ALA A 150 -20.01 -6.18 -2.00
N ALA A 151 -18.87 -6.44 -2.67
CA ALA A 151 -17.56 -5.99 -2.21
C ALA A 151 -17.46 -4.46 -2.08
N ALA A 152 -18.07 -3.71 -3.00
CA ALA A 152 -18.04 -2.24 -2.96
C ALA A 152 -18.90 -1.62 -1.84
N THR A 153 -19.83 -2.37 -1.23
CA THR A 153 -20.64 -1.85 -0.10
C THR A 153 -19.78 -1.44 1.10
N SER A 154 -18.56 -1.99 1.20
CA SER A 154 -17.59 -1.66 2.25
C SER A 154 -16.76 -0.41 1.96
N PHE A 155 -16.86 0.16 0.75
CA PHE A 155 -16.05 1.29 0.33
C PHE A 155 -16.73 2.62 0.63
N LEU A 156 -15.97 3.52 1.25
CA LEU A 156 -16.36 4.92 1.31
C LEU A 156 -16.13 5.58 -0.06
N PRO A 157 -17.08 6.38 -0.57
CA PRO A 157 -16.84 7.22 -1.74
C PRO A 157 -15.53 8.00 -1.56
N ARG A 158 -14.74 8.09 -2.63
CA ARG A 158 -13.46 8.79 -2.67
C ARG A 158 -13.68 10.19 -3.28
N PRO A 159 -13.63 11.26 -2.46
CA PRO A 159 -13.76 12.62 -2.98
C PRO A 159 -12.69 12.95 -4.03
N PRO A 160 -12.96 13.88 -4.96
CA PRO A 160 -11.93 14.43 -5.84
C PRO A 160 -10.73 14.95 -5.04
N GLY A 161 -9.51 14.64 -5.48
CA GLY A 161 -8.27 15.06 -4.82
C GLY A 161 -7.92 14.33 -3.51
N ALA A 162 -8.73 13.37 -3.05
CA ALA A 162 -8.47 12.66 -1.80
C ALA A 162 -7.17 11.82 -1.86
N ASN A 163 -6.21 12.17 -1.00
CA ASN A 163 -4.96 11.45 -0.83
C ASN A 163 -5.07 10.47 0.37
N ARG A 164 -5.75 9.35 0.15
CA ARG A 164 -5.83 8.23 1.10
C ARG A 164 -5.41 6.91 0.45
N PRO A 165 -4.94 5.91 1.22
CA PRO A 165 -4.63 4.59 0.69
C PRO A 165 -5.78 4.03 -0.15
N THR A 166 -5.45 3.38 -1.25
CA THR A 166 -6.42 2.60 -2.03
C THR A 166 -6.89 1.42 -1.20
N THR A 167 -8.20 1.26 -1.10
CA THR A 167 -8.82 0.06 -0.52
C THR A 167 -9.35 -0.79 -1.66
N GLY A 168 -9.07 -2.08 -1.60
CA GLY A 168 -9.67 -3.07 -2.46
C GLY A 168 -10.25 -4.25 -1.69
N CYS A 169 -10.95 -5.09 -2.42
CA CYS A 169 -11.53 -6.33 -1.95
C CYS A 169 -11.17 -7.44 -2.94
N PHE A 170 -10.54 -8.49 -2.42
CA PHE A 170 -10.11 -9.66 -3.17
C PHE A 170 -10.59 -10.90 -2.43
N GLN A 171 -11.41 -11.74 -3.09
CA GLN A 171 -12.01 -12.93 -2.49
C GLN A 171 -12.69 -12.66 -1.13
N GLY A 172 -13.37 -11.52 -1.00
CA GLY A 172 -14.05 -11.10 0.24
C GLY A 172 -13.12 -10.51 1.31
N ARG A 173 -11.81 -10.47 1.09
CA ARG A 173 -10.82 -9.90 2.01
C ARG A 173 -10.48 -8.47 1.61
N VAL A 174 -10.40 -7.58 2.59
CA VAL A 174 -9.93 -6.21 2.38
C VAL A 174 -8.41 -6.21 2.15
N VAL A 175 -7.98 -5.54 1.09
CA VAL A 175 -6.56 -5.33 0.75
C VAL A 175 -6.33 -3.83 0.64
N THR A 176 -5.34 -3.30 1.35
CA THR A 176 -5.02 -1.86 1.32
C THR A 176 -3.66 -1.60 0.70
N SER A 177 -3.52 -0.50 -0.03
CA SER A 177 -2.22 -0.07 -0.56
C SER A 177 -1.29 0.36 0.57
N GLY A 178 0.02 0.29 0.35
CA GLY A 178 1.06 0.68 1.32
C GLY A 178 1.69 -0.54 2.02
N GLY A 179 2.10 -0.39 3.28
CA GLY A 179 2.70 -1.48 4.10
C GLY A 179 4.17 -1.79 3.79
N ARG A 180 4.69 -1.35 2.64
CA ARG A 180 6.11 -1.42 2.22
C ARG A 180 6.78 -2.81 2.32
N ASP A 181 5.98 -3.86 2.41
CA ASP A 181 6.46 -5.24 2.47
C ASP A 181 7.04 -5.65 1.11
N ARG A 182 8.36 -5.59 0.97
CA ARG A 182 9.06 -5.94 -0.27
C ARG A 182 9.07 -7.44 -0.55
N SER A 183 8.77 -8.28 0.45
CA SER A 183 8.82 -9.74 0.28
C SER A 183 7.83 -10.22 -0.77
N ILE A 184 6.73 -9.50 -0.99
CA ILE A 184 5.71 -9.83 -2.00
C ILE A 184 6.20 -9.65 -3.45
N ALA A 185 7.37 -9.04 -3.63
CA ALA A 185 8.03 -8.86 -4.92
C ALA A 185 9.35 -9.66 -4.99
N ALA A 186 9.62 -10.54 -4.02
CA ALA A 186 10.88 -11.31 -3.95
C ALA A 186 11.06 -12.27 -5.14
N ASP A 187 9.95 -12.72 -5.74
CA ASP A 187 9.90 -13.61 -6.89
C ASP A 187 9.82 -12.86 -8.24
N LEU A 188 10.08 -11.54 -8.24
CA LEU A 188 10.00 -10.71 -9.43
C LEU A 188 11.40 -10.25 -9.89
N ARG A 189 11.59 -10.22 -11.21
CA ARG A 189 12.77 -9.66 -11.88
C ARG A 189 12.70 -8.13 -11.90
N TYR A 190 13.69 -7.50 -11.29
CA TYR A 190 13.91 -6.06 -11.28
C TYR A 190 15.41 -5.74 -11.35
N ASP A 191 15.75 -4.48 -11.61
CA ASP A 191 17.14 -4.01 -11.59
C ASP A 191 17.69 -4.08 -10.15
N PRO A 192 18.69 -4.93 -9.86
CA PRO A 192 19.20 -5.12 -8.50
C PRO A 192 19.84 -3.86 -7.93
N LEU A 193 20.34 -2.93 -8.76
CA LEU A 193 20.93 -1.67 -8.30
C LEU A 193 19.87 -0.66 -7.86
N ARG A 194 18.63 -0.79 -8.35
CA ARG A 194 17.51 0.10 -8.03
C ARG A 194 16.51 -0.52 -7.05
N GLY A 195 16.54 -1.84 -6.90
CA GLY A 195 15.53 -2.59 -6.14
C GLY A 195 14.19 -2.69 -6.88
N PRO A 196 13.20 -3.39 -6.29
CA PRO A 196 11.89 -3.50 -6.91
C PRO A 196 11.19 -2.14 -6.93
N PRO A 197 10.54 -1.75 -8.04
CA PRO A 197 9.68 -0.58 -8.08
C PRO A 197 8.63 -0.63 -6.97
N VAL A 198 8.30 0.51 -6.37
CA VAL A 198 7.29 0.62 -5.30
C VAL A 198 5.95 0.01 -5.70
N THR A 199 5.58 0.15 -6.97
CA THR A 199 4.36 -0.40 -7.53
C THR A 199 4.31 -1.92 -7.47
N PHE A 200 5.44 -2.63 -7.41
CA PHE A 200 5.47 -4.09 -7.28
C PHE A 200 4.96 -4.56 -5.92
N TYR A 201 5.06 -3.73 -4.88
CA TYR A 201 4.79 -4.20 -3.52
C TYR A 201 3.82 -3.35 -2.69
N GLN A 202 3.52 -2.11 -3.08
CA GLN A 202 2.60 -1.27 -2.32
C GLN A 202 1.20 -1.21 -2.90
N HIS A 203 1.03 -1.45 -4.19
CA HIS A 203 -0.28 -1.28 -4.84
C HIS A 203 -1.16 -2.50 -4.57
N VAL A 204 -2.47 -2.26 -4.45
CA VAL A 204 -3.44 -3.33 -4.13
C VAL A 204 -3.42 -4.40 -5.22
N GLU A 205 -3.31 -3.96 -6.47
CA GLU A 205 -3.26 -4.80 -7.66
C GLU A 205 -2.04 -5.73 -7.64
N SER A 206 -0.88 -5.21 -7.25
CA SER A 206 0.35 -6.01 -7.17
C SER A 206 0.36 -6.96 -5.97
N LYS A 207 -0.26 -6.58 -4.85
CA LYS A 207 -0.49 -7.48 -3.71
C LYS A 207 -1.38 -8.65 -4.09
N VAL A 208 -2.45 -8.39 -4.85
CA VAL A 208 -3.34 -9.43 -5.37
C VAL A 208 -2.62 -10.30 -6.39
N ALA A 209 -1.82 -9.71 -7.29
CA ALA A 209 -1.00 -10.49 -8.21
C ALA A 209 -0.01 -11.39 -7.46
N ALA A 210 0.61 -10.91 -6.38
CA ALA A 210 1.48 -11.72 -5.52
C ALA A 210 0.71 -12.88 -4.85
N GLN A 211 -0.49 -12.63 -4.32
CA GLN A 211 -1.34 -13.69 -3.79
C GLN A 211 -1.72 -14.71 -4.87
N MET A 212 -2.03 -14.27 -6.09
CA MET A 212 -2.33 -15.18 -7.20
C MET A 212 -1.14 -16.05 -7.60
N ARG A 213 0.09 -15.52 -7.52
CA ARG A 213 1.32 -16.31 -7.71
C ARG A 213 1.55 -17.31 -6.58
N HIS A 214 1.27 -16.92 -5.34
CA HIS A 214 1.48 -17.76 -4.17
C HIS A 214 0.47 -18.92 -4.07
N ASP A 215 -0.80 -18.65 -4.41
CA ASP A 215 -1.92 -19.57 -4.23
C ASP A 215 -2.34 -20.28 -5.55
N ASP A 216 -1.56 -20.13 -6.62
CA ASP A 216 -1.87 -20.69 -7.95
C ASP A 216 -3.27 -20.32 -8.49
N ILE A 217 -3.72 -19.08 -8.25
CA ILE A 217 -5.05 -18.62 -8.64
C ILE A 217 -5.05 -18.24 -10.13
N ALA A 218 -5.72 -19.05 -10.94
CA ALA A 218 -5.81 -18.84 -12.38
C ALA A 218 -6.78 -17.71 -12.79
N THR A 219 -7.84 -17.43 -12.02
CA THR A 219 -8.80 -16.39 -12.37
C THR A 219 -9.35 -15.70 -11.12
N ALA A 220 -9.42 -14.37 -11.17
CA ALA A 220 -9.73 -13.53 -10.02
C ALA A 220 -10.50 -12.26 -10.42
N ASP A 221 -11.37 -11.80 -9.51
CA ASP A 221 -11.91 -10.45 -9.50
C ASP A 221 -11.28 -9.65 -8.35
N LEU A 222 -10.83 -8.43 -8.64
CA LEU A 222 -10.39 -7.45 -7.66
C LEU A 222 -11.27 -6.21 -7.78
N VAL A 223 -11.87 -5.77 -6.66
CA VAL A 223 -12.63 -4.52 -6.60
C VAL A 223 -11.79 -3.46 -5.90
N VAL A 224 -11.66 -2.25 -6.43
CA VAL A 224 -10.87 -1.15 -5.82
C VAL A 224 -11.63 0.17 -5.81
N ASP A 225 -11.33 1.00 -4.80
CA ASP A 225 -11.95 2.31 -4.57
C ASP A 225 -11.23 3.49 -5.23
N ASN A 226 -10.24 3.20 -6.09
CA ASN A 226 -9.42 4.19 -6.75
C ASN A 226 -9.09 3.72 -8.18
N THR A 227 -8.75 4.66 -9.06
CA THR A 227 -8.25 4.32 -10.40
C THR A 227 -6.90 3.61 -10.29
N VAL A 228 -6.72 2.59 -11.11
CA VAL A 228 -5.43 1.88 -11.26
C VAL A 228 -4.39 2.86 -11.80
N CYS A 229 -3.18 2.89 -11.25
CA CYS A 229 -2.16 3.80 -11.79
C CYS A 229 -1.76 3.41 -13.21
N GLY A 230 -1.50 4.41 -14.05
CA GLY A 230 -1.30 4.28 -15.49
C GLY A 230 -2.58 4.52 -16.30
N SER A 231 -3.74 4.48 -15.64
CA SER A 231 -5.03 4.61 -16.31
C SER A 231 -5.58 6.03 -16.33
N ASN A 232 -4.87 7.03 -15.79
CA ASN A 232 -5.29 8.43 -15.82
C ASN A 232 -4.24 9.31 -16.54
N GLN A 233 -4.63 10.53 -16.91
CA GLN A 233 -3.75 11.43 -17.67
C GLN A 233 -2.44 11.75 -16.94
N HIS A 234 -2.47 11.78 -15.62
CA HIS A 234 -1.34 12.19 -14.80
C HIS A 234 -0.24 11.13 -14.76
N ASP A 235 -0.60 9.85 -14.85
CA ASP A 235 0.33 8.73 -14.65
C ASP A 235 0.43 7.76 -15.84
N GLN A 236 -0.24 8.04 -16.97
CA GLN A 236 -0.21 7.23 -18.18
C GLN A 236 1.20 6.95 -18.73
N ASP A 237 2.10 7.92 -18.61
CA ASP A 237 3.47 7.81 -19.15
C ASP A 237 4.42 7.10 -18.18
N HIS A 238 4.00 6.87 -16.94
CA HIS A 238 4.83 6.20 -15.95
C HIS A 238 5.09 4.75 -16.37
N GLU A 239 6.36 4.36 -16.51
CA GLU A 239 6.77 3.03 -17.01
C GLU A 239 6.32 1.91 -16.07
N TRP A 240 6.42 2.14 -14.77
CA TRP A 240 6.12 1.15 -13.73
C TRP A 240 4.69 1.21 -13.21
N SER A 241 3.76 1.75 -14.00
CA SER A 241 2.35 1.81 -13.63
C SER A 241 1.69 0.43 -13.64
N CYS A 242 0.70 0.21 -12.77
CA CYS A 242 -0.02 -1.06 -12.65
C CYS A 242 -0.63 -1.49 -13.99
N GLU A 243 -1.18 -0.56 -14.78
CA GLU A 243 -1.71 -0.89 -16.10
C GLU A 243 -0.68 -1.56 -17.02
N LYS A 244 0.59 -1.14 -16.94
CA LYS A 244 1.69 -1.68 -17.75
C LYS A 244 2.30 -2.94 -17.14
N ILE A 245 2.49 -2.99 -15.82
CA ILE A 245 3.25 -4.06 -15.18
C ILE A 245 2.41 -5.30 -14.86
N LEU A 246 1.09 -5.16 -14.65
CA LEU A 246 0.24 -6.27 -14.19
C LEU A 246 0.33 -7.51 -15.08
N PRO A 247 0.27 -7.42 -16.43
CA PRO A 247 0.46 -8.58 -17.29
C PRO A 247 1.80 -9.30 -17.05
N ALA A 248 2.87 -8.58 -16.74
CA ALA A 248 4.20 -9.17 -16.55
C ALA A 248 4.39 -9.87 -15.19
N ILE A 249 3.65 -9.44 -14.16
CA ILE A 249 3.77 -9.93 -12.78
C ILE A 249 2.67 -10.91 -12.37
N LEU A 250 1.67 -11.16 -13.23
CA LEU A 250 0.68 -12.22 -13.05
C LEU A 250 1.24 -13.56 -13.59
N PRO A 251 0.85 -14.71 -13.00
CA PRO A 251 1.20 -16.03 -13.54
C PRO A 251 0.80 -16.15 -15.01
N ALA A 252 1.61 -16.86 -15.82
CA ALA A 252 1.31 -17.04 -17.23
C ALA A 252 -0.07 -17.71 -17.42
N GLY A 253 -0.93 -17.09 -18.24
CA GLY A 253 -2.30 -17.55 -18.50
C GLY A 253 -3.33 -17.18 -17.42
N ALA A 254 -2.91 -16.69 -16.24
CA ALA A 254 -3.84 -16.24 -15.22
C ALA A 254 -4.57 -14.96 -15.65
N ARG A 255 -5.79 -14.77 -15.17
CA ARG A 255 -6.65 -13.63 -15.51
C ARG A 255 -7.09 -12.88 -14.26
N LEU A 256 -6.78 -11.60 -14.19
CA LEU A 256 -7.26 -10.71 -13.14
C LEU A 256 -8.18 -9.66 -13.77
N THR A 257 -9.46 -9.66 -13.40
CA THR A 257 -10.38 -8.57 -13.74
C THR A 257 -10.41 -7.57 -12.60
N VAL A 258 -10.02 -6.33 -12.88
CA VAL A 258 -10.04 -5.24 -11.93
C VAL A 258 -11.29 -4.39 -12.17
N TRP A 259 -12.09 -4.26 -11.13
CA TRP A 259 -13.31 -3.46 -11.08
C TRP A 259 -13.04 -2.21 -10.24
N VAL A 260 -13.25 -1.04 -10.82
CA VAL A 260 -13.03 0.25 -10.16
C VAL A 260 -14.38 0.90 -9.88
N THR A 261 -14.56 1.36 -8.65
CA THR A 261 -15.67 2.24 -8.27
C THR A 261 -15.19 3.28 -7.27
N ARG A 262 -15.22 4.56 -7.66
CA ARG A 262 -14.78 5.67 -6.78
C ARG A 262 -15.91 6.25 -5.94
N ASP A 263 -17.15 5.95 -6.26
CA ASP A 263 -18.35 6.56 -5.67
C ASP A 263 -19.16 5.55 -4.83
N GLY A 264 -18.52 4.48 -4.36
CA GLY A 264 -19.17 3.48 -3.51
C GLY A 264 -20.16 2.58 -4.26
N GLY A 265 -20.00 2.43 -5.57
CA GLY A 265 -20.70 1.44 -6.38
C GLY A 265 -21.76 2.03 -7.30
N GLN A 266 -21.79 3.34 -7.49
CA GLN A 266 -22.73 4.01 -8.41
C GLN A 266 -22.23 3.95 -9.85
N SER A 267 -20.93 4.09 -10.07
CA SER A 267 -20.28 3.95 -11.37
C SER A 267 -19.18 2.92 -11.36
N TRP A 268 -19.01 2.24 -12.50
CA TRP A 268 -18.14 1.09 -12.64
C TRP A 268 -17.33 1.14 -13.92
N TRP A 269 -16.04 0.85 -13.75
CA TRP A 269 -15.13 0.56 -14.85
C TRP A 269 -14.48 -0.79 -14.62
N GLN A 270 -14.20 -1.50 -15.70
CA GLN A 270 -13.48 -2.76 -15.64
C GLN A 270 -12.37 -2.83 -16.69
N ALA A 271 -11.31 -3.56 -16.34
CA ALA A 271 -10.28 -4.03 -17.25
C ALA A 271 -9.84 -5.43 -16.85
N THR A 272 -9.60 -6.30 -17.82
CA THR A 272 -9.05 -7.65 -17.57
C THR A 272 -7.61 -7.73 -18.04
N TYR A 273 -6.73 -8.16 -17.14
CA TYR A 273 -5.32 -8.40 -17.38
C TYR A 273 -5.08 -9.90 -17.53
N THR A 274 -4.33 -10.28 -18.56
CA THR A 274 -3.87 -11.65 -18.75
C THR A 274 -2.39 -11.73 -18.44
N GLY A 275 -2.00 -12.66 -17.58
CA GLY A 275 -0.63 -12.84 -17.15
C GLY A 275 0.23 -13.48 -18.24
N THR A 276 1.42 -12.92 -18.39
CA THR A 276 2.50 -13.40 -19.26
C THR A 276 3.59 -14.09 -18.44
N GLY A 277 3.71 -13.73 -17.15
CA GLY A 277 4.75 -14.22 -16.25
C GLY A 277 6.17 -13.77 -16.59
N GLU A 278 6.36 -12.83 -17.52
CA GLU A 278 7.69 -12.41 -18.02
C GLU A 278 8.64 -11.94 -16.91
N ARG A 279 8.10 -11.37 -15.83
CA ARG A 279 8.88 -10.88 -14.69
C ARG A 279 8.97 -11.87 -13.54
N ILE A 280 8.40 -13.05 -13.61
CA ILE A 280 8.45 -14.01 -12.49
C ILE A 280 9.76 -14.81 -12.57
N THR A 281 10.47 -14.93 -11.45
CA THR A 281 11.61 -15.86 -11.31
C THR A 281 11.07 -17.25 -10.97
N ARG A 282 11.44 -18.25 -11.77
CA ARG A 282 11.16 -19.66 -11.49
C ARG A 282 12.14 -20.22 -10.47
#